data_AF-A0A4Y9N124-F1
#
_entry.id   AF-A0A4Y9N124-F1
#
_cell.length_a   1.000
_cell.length_b   1.000
_cell.length_c   1.000
_cell.angle_alpha   90.00
_cell.angle_beta   90.00
_cell.angle_gamma   90.00
#
_symmetry.space_group_name_H-M   'P 1'
#
loop_
_entity.id
_entity.type
_entity.pdbx_description
1 polymer ?
#
loop_
_entity_poly.entity_id
_entity_poly.type
_entity_poly.pdbx_seq_one_letter_code
_entity_poly.pdbx_strand_id
1 'polypeptide(L)'
;RVGAAVLQAGVLDLERAAAQGMGDRAVQGLLGAEPAGAPERYATADPVRLVPAGVDLLCVHGTGDGVVPAEQSTRYAQAAAAAGVHVDVRLVPGDHMVLVDPAGEPWALVRDWLRHRAGASRRRSTLVP
;
A
#
# COMPACT_ATOMS: atom_id res chain seq x y z
N ARG A 1 15.77 -11.13 2.14
CA ARG A 1 14.30 -11.08 2.38
C ARG A 1 13.93 -9.67 2.83
N VAL A 2 12.78 -9.15 2.41
CA VAL A 2 12.26 -7.85 2.87
C VAL A 2 11.51 -8.06 4.19
N GLY A 3 11.81 -7.26 5.22
CA GLY A 3 11.17 -7.36 6.54
C GLY A 3 10.06 -6.34 6.78
N ALA A 4 10.10 -5.20 6.07
CA ALA A 4 9.09 -4.16 6.13
C ALA A 4 8.98 -3.46 4.77
N ALA A 5 7.80 -2.99 4.42
CA ALA A 5 7.54 -2.20 3.21
C ALA A 5 6.52 -1.09 3.47
N VAL A 6 6.66 0.00 2.71
CA VAL A 6 5.77 1.17 2.78
C VAL A 6 5.08 1.33 1.43
N LEU A 7 3.76 1.40 1.45
CA LEU A 7 2.88 1.58 0.31
C LEU A 7 2.42 3.04 0.33
N GLN A 8 3.16 3.91 -0.35
CA GLN A 8 2.89 5.34 -0.45
C GLN A 8 1.92 5.63 -1.59
N ALA A 9 0.75 6.19 -1.28
CA ALA A 9 -0.28 6.59 -2.24
C ALA A 9 -0.57 5.54 -3.34
N GLY A 10 -0.54 4.26 -2.94
CA GLY A 10 -0.53 3.14 -3.88
C GLY A 10 -1.91 2.86 -4.48
N VAL A 11 -1.93 2.42 -5.74
CA VAL A 11 -3.07 1.73 -6.33
C VAL A 11 -2.98 0.27 -5.87
N LEU A 12 -3.85 -0.11 -4.93
CA LEU A 12 -3.74 -1.37 -4.18
C LEU A 12 -4.95 -2.30 -4.37
N ASP A 13 -6.03 -1.82 -4.98
CA ASP A 13 -7.22 -2.56 -5.40
C ASP A 13 -7.48 -2.20 -6.87
N LEU A 14 -6.97 -3.05 -7.76
CA LEU A 14 -6.99 -2.83 -9.21
C LEU A 14 -8.40 -2.94 -9.77
N GLU A 15 -9.25 -3.84 -9.25
CA GLU A 15 -10.64 -3.90 -9.69
C GLU A 15 -11.41 -2.63 -9.33
N ARG A 16 -11.21 -2.10 -8.11
CA ARG A 16 -11.81 -0.83 -7.70
C ARG A 16 -11.30 0.33 -8.55
N ALA A 17 -10.00 0.34 -8.84
CA ALA A 17 -9.36 1.34 -9.69
C ALA A 17 -9.87 1.33 -11.13
N ALA A 18 -10.02 0.15 -11.72
CA ALA A 18 -10.61 -0.03 -13.04
C ALA A 18 -12.06 0.49 -13.07
N ALA A 19 -12.87 0.15 -12.06
CA ALA A 19 -14.25 0.61 -11.95
C ALA A 19 -14.39 2.14 -11.79
N GLN A 20 -13.39 2.81 -11.23
CA GLN A 20 -13.31 4.27 -11.12
C GLN A 20 -12.74 4.94 -12.39
N GLY A 21 -12.20 4.17 -13.33
CA GLY A 21 -11.51 4.70 -14.51
C GLY A 21 -10.23 5.47 -14.17
N MET A 22 -9.56 5.15 -13.06
CA MET A 22 -8.41 5.92 -12.57
C MET A 22 -7.26 5.99 -13.58
N GLY A 23 -6.61 7.16 -13.64
CA GLY A 23 -5.46 7.39 -14.51
C GLY A 23 -5.75 7.14 -15.98
N ASP A 24 -6.89 7.63 -16.49
CA ASP A 24 -7.33 7.39 -17.88
C ASP A 24 -7.44 5.90 -18.23
N ARG A 25 -8.00 5.11 -17.31
CA ARG A 25 -8.10 3.64 -17.42
C ARG A 25 -6.73 2.94 -17.47
N ALA A 26 -5.78 3.41 -16.66
CA ALA A 26 -4.43 2.86 -16.57
C ALA A 26 -4.41 1.37 -16.23
N VAL A 27 -5.31 0.91 -15.34
CA VAL A 27 -5.40 -0.52 -14.97
C VAL A 27 -5.79 -1.37 -16.16
N GLN A 28 -6.80 -0.96 -16.93
CA GLN A 28 -7.18 -1.65 -18.15
C GLN A 28 -6.08 -1.58 -19.21
N GLY A 29 -5.37 -0.46 -19.32
CA GLY A 29 -4.20 -0.34 -20.19
C GLY A 29 -3.08 -1.31 -19.82
N LEU A 30 -2.82 -1.48 -18.51
CA LEU A 30 -1.81 -2.40 -17.97
C LEU A 30 -2.21 -3.87 -18.18
N LEU A 31 -3.45 -4.22 -17.83
CA LEU A 31 -3.94 -5.61 -17.84
C LEU A 31 -4.54 -6.02 -19.19
N GLY A 32 -4.74 -5.07 -20.10
CA GLY A 32 -5.29 -5.27 -21.43
C GLY A 32 -6.77 -5.69 -21.45
N ALA A 33 -7.50 -5.52 -20.34
CA ALA A 33 -8.89 -5.94 -20.20
C ALA A 33 -9.59 -5.27 -19.01
N GLU A 34 -10.93 -5.20 -19.09
CA GLU A 34 -11.78 -4.95 -17.93
C GLU A 34 -11.81 -6.18 -16.98
N PRO A 35 -12.11 -6.00 -15.68
CA PRO A 35 -12.14 -7.10 -14.70
C PRO A 35 -12.96 -8.31 -15.13
N ALA A 36 -14.15 -8.08 -15.69
CA ALA A 36 -15.04 -9.16 -16.15
C ALA A 36 -14.55 -9.89 -17.41
N GLY A 37 -13.69 -9.24 -18.22
CA GLY A 37 -13.19 -9.79 -19.47
C GLY A 37 -11.95 -10.68 -19.31
N ALA A 38 -11.20 -10.50 -18.22
CA ALA A 38 -10.01 -11.30 -17.92
C ALA A 38 -9.78 -11.42 -16.40
N PRO A 39 -10.71 -12.05 -15.65
CA PRO A 39 -10.65 -12.12 -14.19
C PRO A 39 -9.35 -12.77 -13.66
N GLU A 40 -8.75 -13.68 -14.42
CA GLU A 40 -7.48 -14.35 -14.09
C GLU A 40 -6.29 -13.37 -14.06
N ARG A 41 -6.30 -12.32 -14.89
CA ARG A 41 -5.24 -11.30 -14.88
C ARG A 41 -5.33 -10.44 -13.63
N TYR A 42 -6.53 -10.06 -13.23
CA TYR A 42 -6.76 -9.32 -11.98
C TYR A 42 -6.42 -10.20 -10.77
N ALA A 43 -6.80 -11.48 -10.77
CA ALA A 43 -6.46 -12.40 -9.69
C ALA A 43 -4.95 -12.56 -9.44
N THR A 44 -4.12 -12.42 -10.48
CA THR A 44 -2.66 -12.60 -10.38
C THR A 44 -1.88 -11.30 -10.24
N ALA A 45 -2.52 -10.14 -10.43
CA ALA A 45 -1.87 -8.83 -10.37
C ALA A 45 -2.39 -7.91 -9.26
N ASP A 46 -3.61 -8.11 -8.77
CA ASP A 46 -4.27 -7.17 -7.85
C ASP A 46 -3.69 -7.24 -6.42
N PRO A 47 -3.02 -6.18 -5.90
CA PRO A 47 -2.37 -6.24 -4.61
C PRO A 47 -3.33 -6.61 -3.46
N VAL A 48 -4.59 -6.18 -3.50
CA VAL A 48 -5.60 -6.48 -2.46
C VAL A 48 -5.84 -7.98 -2.30
N ARG A 49 -5.53 -8.77 -3.33
CA ARG A 49 -5.64 -10.24 -3.35
C ARG A 49 -4.32 -10.95 -3.01
N LEU A 50 -3.22 -10.21 -2.98
CA LEU A 50 -1.85 -10.73 -2.94
C LEU A 50 -1.07 -10.18 -1.74
N VAL A 51 -1.73 -10.12 -0.57
CA VAL A 51 -1.14 -9.58 0.66
C VAL A 51 0.03 -10.47 1.12
N PRO A 52 1.27 -9.94 1.22
CA PRO A 52 2.42 -10.75 1.61
C PRO A 52 2.41 -11.07 3.11
N ALA A 53 2.65 -12.32 3.44
CA ALA A 53 2.82 -12.76 4.83
C ALA A 53 4.25 -12.48 5.34
N GLY A 54 4.37 -12.20 6.64
CA GLY A 54 5.68 -12.05 7.31
C GLY A 54 6.44 -10.77 6.97
N VAL A 55 5.78 -9.79 6.35
CA VAL A 55 6.31 -8.45 6.08
C VAL A 55 5.50 -7.44 6.89
N ASP A 56 6.16 -6.56 7.64
CA ASP A 56 5.48 -5.42 8.24
C ASP A 56 5.07 -4.44 7.12
N LEU A 57 3.80 -4.05 7.05
CA LEU A 57 3.28 -3.17 6.01
C LEU A 57 2.73 -1.87 6.58
N LEU A 58 3.05 -0.76 5.91
CA LEU A 58 2.46 0.55 6.17
C LEU A 58 1.87 1.11 4.88
N CYS A 59 0.57 1.39 4.87
CA CYS A 59 -0.05 2.28 3.90
C CYS A 59 0.02 3.72 4.41
N VAL A 60 0.52 4.65 3.60
CA VAL A 60 0.56 6.08 3.93
C VAL A 60 -0.01 6.87 2.77
N HIS A 61 -0.92 7.81 3.05
CA HIS A 61 -1.76 8.42 2.01
C HIS A 61 -2.23 9.83 2.37
N GLY A 62 -2.22 10.75 1.40
CA GLY A 62 -2.85 12.07 1.54
C GLY A 62 -4.38 11.99 1.60
N THR A 63 -5.03 12.70 2.52
CA THR A 63 -6.51 12.70 2.63
C THR A 63 -7.22 13.45 1.50
N GLY A 64 -6.51 14.36 0.83
CA GLY A 64 -6.98 15.13 -0.32
C GLY A 64 -6.41 14.64 -1.65
N ASP A 65 -5.93 13.40 -1.70
CA ASP A 65 -5.41 12.80 -2.92
C ASP A 65 -6.51 12.63 -3.97
N GLY A 66 -6.44 13.48 -5.01
CA GLY A 66 -7.35 13.45 -6.16
C GLY A 66 -6.86 12.57 -7.32
N VAL A 67 -5.65 12.00 -7.23
CA VAL A 67 -5.06 11.13 -8.27
C VAL A 67 -5.33 9.66 -7.94
N VAL A 68 -5.07 9.27 -6.70
CA VAL A 68 -5.36 7.95 -6.15
C VAL A 68 -6.11 8.16 -4.84
N PRO A 69 -7.42 7.88 -4.74
CA PRO A 69 -8.12 8.12 -3.49
C PRO A 69 -7.58 7.26 -2.34
N ALA A 70 -7.52 7.84 -1.13
CA ALA A 70 -7.08 7.14 0.09
C ALA A 70 -7.89 5.86 0.42
N GLU A 71 -9.07 5.70 -0.18
CA GLU A 71 -9.86 4.45 -0.18
C GLU A 71 -9.01 3.23 -0.59
N GLN A 72 -8.05 3.39 -1.51
CA GLN A 72 -7.13 2.32 -1.93
C GLN A 72 -6.33 1.74 -0.75
N SER A 73 -5.78 2.62 0.11
CA SER A 73 -5.04 2.21 1.31
C SER A 73 -5.93 1.53 2.35
N THR A 74 -7.15 2.04 2.57
CA THR A 74 -8.05 1.49 3.59
C THR A 74 -8.64 0.14 3.17
N ARG A 75 -9.01 -0.03 1.88
CA ARG A 75 -9.48 -1.31 1.33
C ARG A 75 -8.41 -2.39 1.39
N TYR A 76 -7.16 -2.05 1.05
CA TYR A 76 -6.05 -2.97 1.17
C TYR A 76 -5.86 -3.46 2.61
N ALA A 77 -5.89 -2.55 3.58
CA ALA A 77 -5.77 -2.91 5.00
C ALA A 77 -6.94 -3.77 5.50
N GLN A 78 -8.16 -3.52 5.02
CA GLN A 78 -9.33 -4.34 5.33
C GLN A 78 -9.20 -5.77 4.78
N ALA A 79 -8.78 -5.92 3.53
CA ALA A 79 -8.56 -7.22 2.91
C ALA A 79 -7.42 -8.00 3.60
N ALA A 80 -6.32 -7.30 3.93
CA ALA A 80 -5.23 -7.86 4.69
C ALA A 80 -5.69 -8.37 6.07
N ALA A 81 -6.49 -7.57 6.79
CA ALA A 81 -7.03 -7.96 8.09
C ALA A 81 -7.92 -9.20 7.98
N ALA A 82 -8.76 -9.30 6.94
CA ALA A 82 -9.56 -10.49 6.67
C ALA A 82 -8.70 -11.75 6.39
N ALA A 83 -7.48 -11.57 5.87
CA ALA A 83 -6.48 -12.62 5.67
C ALA A 83 -5.56 -12.85 6.89
N GLY A 84 -5.81 -12.18 8.02
CA GLY A 84 -5.00 -12.30 9.25
C GLY A 84 -3.67 -11.54 9.21
N VAL A 85 -3.48 -10.64 8.25
CA VAL A 85 -2.29 -9.78 8.12
C VAL A 85 -2.61 -8.36 8.58
N HIS A 86 -1.81 -7.84 9.50
CA HIS A 86 -1.96 -6.47 9.99
C HIS A 86 -1.20 -5.49 9.08
N VAL A 87 -1.89 -4.43 8.63
CA VAL A 87 -1.32 -3.32 7.87
C VAL A 87 -1.57 -2.02 8.64
N ASP A 88 -0.52 -1.28 8.96
CA ASP A 88 -0.66 0.06 9.51
C ASP A 88 -1.20 1.01 8.43
N VAL A 89 -2.14 1.89 8.76
CA VAL A 89 -2.62 2.94 7.84
C VAL A 89 -2.40 4.31 8.46
N ARG A 90 -1.75 5.21 7.72
CA ARG A 90 -1.51 6.60 8.11
C ARG A 90 -2.06 7.53 7.05
N LEU A 91 -3.18 8.17 7.37
CA LEU A 91 -3.75 9.24 6.56
C LEU A 91 -3.19 10.58 7.05
N VAL A 92 -2.63 11.36 6.13
CA VAL A 92 -2.02 12.66 6.42
C VAL A 92 -2.75 13.76 5.64
N PRO A 93 -2.89 14.98 6.18
CA PRO A 93 -3.45 16.10 5.42
C PRO A 93 -2.57 16.41 4.21
N GLY A 94 -3.17 16.50 3.01
CA GLY A 94 -2.48 16.88 1.78
C GLY A 94 -2.95 16.08 0.55
N ASP A 95 -2.34 16.39 -0.59
CA ASP A 95 -2.65 15.79 -1.89
C ASP A 95 -1.83 14.52 -2.16
N HIS A 96 -1.82 14.06 -3.42
CA HIS A 96 -1.05 12.90 -3.87
C HIS A 96 0.46 13.02 -3.62
N MET A 97 0.98 14.25 -3.70
CA MET A 97 2.41 14.53 -3.67
C MET A 97 2.92 14.84 -2.27
N VAL A 98 2.04 14.87 -1.26
CA VAL A 98 2.38 15.24 0.11
C VAL A 98 3.53 14.43 0.75
N LEU A 99 3.82 13.24 0.22
CA LEU A 99 4.86 12.33 0.74
C LEU A 99 6.16 12.33 -0.06
N VAL A 100 6.31 13.17 -1.10
CA VAL A 100 7.51 13.12 -1.98
C VAL A 100 8.72 13.85 -1.43
N ASP A 101 8.52 14.81 -0.52
CA ASP A 101 9.63 15.54 0.09
C ASP A 101 10.28 14.71 1.21
N PRO A 102 11.54 14.24 1.04
CA PRO A 102 12.22 13.44 2.04
C PRO A 102 12.61 14.23 3.31
N ALA A 103 12.58 15.56 3.26
CA ALA A 103 12.77 16.43 4.43
C ALA A 103 11.44 16.79 5.11
N GLY A 104 10.30 16.53 4.45
CA GLY A 104 8.97 16.90 4.91
C GLY A 104 8.48 16.08 6.11
N GLU A 105 7.57 16.69 6.88
CA GLU A 105 6.92 16.05 8.04
C GLU A 105 6.16 14.76 7.69
N PRO A 106 5.36 14.69 6.59
CA PRO A 106 4.70 13.45 6.18
C PRO A 106 5.68 12.30 5.93
N TRP A 107 6.86 12.59 5.37
CA TRP A 107 7.90 11.56 5.16
C TRP A 107 8.65 11.21 6.45
N ALA A 108 8.77 12.14 7.40
CA ALA A 108 9.36 11.87 8.71
C ALA A 108 8.60 10.73 9.43
N LEU A 109 7.26 10.71 9.34
CA LEU A 109 6.42 9.62 9.85
C LEU A 109 6.81 8.25 9.27
N VAL A 110 7.05 8.20 7.96
CA VAL A 110 7.43 6.96 7.26
C VAL A 110 8.79 6.45 7.74
N ARG A 111 9.77 7.36 7.82
CA ARG A 111 11.12 7.07 8.29
C ARG A 111 11.12 6.57 9.72
N ASP A 112 10.34 7.19 10.59
CA ASP A 112 10.28 6.79 11.99
C ASP A 112 9.59 5.43 12.16
N TRP A 113 8.54 5.15 11.39
CA TRP A 113 7.93 3.82 11.34
C TRP A 113 8.94 2.74 10.93
N LEU A 114 9.69 2.96 9.83
CA LEU A 114 10.72 2.02 9.36
C LEU A 114 11.80 1.77 10.42
N ARG A 115 12.28 2.82 11.10
CA ARG A 115 13.27 2.71 12.19
C ARG A 115 12.78 1.86 13.34
N HIS A 116 11.51 2.03 13.75
CA HIS A 116 10.92 1.23 14.81
C HIS A 116 10.86 -0.26 14.44
N ARG A 117 10.45 -0.60 13.21
CA ARG A 117 10.41 -1.99 12.73
C ARG A 117 11.80 -2.62 12.65
N ALA A 118 12.79 -1.89 12.13
CA ALA A 118 14.18 -2.36 12.10
C ALA A 118 14.74 -2.62 13.52
N GLY A 119 14.43 -1.73 14.47
CA GLY A 119 14.84 -1.90 15.87
C GLY A 119 14.16 -3.08 16.56
N ALA A 120 12.87 -3.32 16.31
CA ALA A 120 12.13 -4.44 16.87
C ALA A 120 12.61 -5.80 16.32
N SER A 121 12.91 -5.89 15.03
CA SER A 121 13.46 -7.09 14.40
C SER A 121 14.81 -7.48 15.01
N ARG A 122 15.72 -6.51 15.21
CA ARG A 122 17.03 -6.72 15.85
C ARG A 122 16.94 -7.26 17.27
N ARG A 123 15.89 -6.90 18.03
CA ARG A 123 15.69 -7.38 19.42
C ARG A 123 15.06 -8.78 19.50
N ARG A 124 14.50 -9.32 18.41
CA ARG A 124 13.97 -10.70 18.35
C ARG A 124 15.05 -11.73 18.01
N SER A 125 16.27 -11.31 17.67
CA SER A 125 17.40 -12.23 17.53
C SER A 125 17.85 -12.70 18.91
N THR A 126 17.64 -13.99 19.21
CA THR A 126 18.24 -14.65 20.39
C THR A 126 19.73 -14.98 20.18
N LEU A 127 20.27 -14.72 18.99
CA LEU A 127 21.70 -14.77 18.74
C LEU A 127 22.31 -13.42 19.16
N VAL A 128 23.03 -13.46 20.28
CA VAL A 128 23.99 -12.42 20.71
C VAL A 128 25.23 -12.55 19.82
N PRO A 129 25.93 -11.44 19.46
CA PRO A 129 27.13 -11.47 18.62
C PRO A 129 28.23 -12.41 19.12
#